data_AF-A0A535RPC8-F1
#
_entry.id   AF-A0A535RPC8-F1
#
_cell.length_a   1.000
_cell.length_b   1.000
_cell.length_c   1.000
_cell.angle_alpha   90.00
_cell.angle_beta   90.00
_cell.angle_gamma   90.00
#
_symmetry.space_group_name_H-M   'P 1'
#
loop_
_entity.id
_entity.type
_entity.pdbx_description
1 polymer ?
#
loop_
_entity_poly.entity_id
_entity_poly.type
_entity_poly.pdbx_seq_one_letter_code
_entity_poly.pdbx_strand_id
1 'polypeptide(L)'
;MSGVRKAACVAISLASIDSLPRYFTRDDADRLLAQIRPLMEEVQRRTLAFQQLQVGVDLIEGKRKGNGHLGQTKELEEKRKALAELRQSIARLVEELQQLGVEVKDLSMGLIDFLAVRDGHEVYLCWRVGESKVEWWHSLEGGFSARQRL
;
A
#
# COMPACT_ATOMS: atom_id res chain seq x y z
N MET A 1 61.04 -12.00 -13.05
CA MET A 1 59.88 -12.81 -12.63
C MET A 1 58.81 -11.85 -12.15
N SER A 2 57.93 -11.40 -13.06
CA SER A 2 56.90 -10.40 -12.78
C SER A 2 55.54 -11.07 -12.92
N GLY A 3 54.84 -11.27 -11.80
CA GLY A 3 53.50 -11.86 -11.75
C GLY A 3 52.47 -10.78 -11.45
N VAL A 4 51.84 -10.26 -12.50
CA VAL A 4 50.72 -9.31 -12.40
C VAL A 4 49.50 -10.06 -11.88
N ARG A 5 48.95 -9.63 -10.73
CA ARG A 5 47.70 -10.14 -10.18
C ARG A 5 46.54 -9.61 -11.02
N LYS A 6 45.81 -10.51 -11.67
CA LYS A 6 44.58 -10.22 -12.42
C LYS A 6 43.50 -9.76 -11.45
N ALA A 7 42.98 -8.54 -11.64
CA ALA A 7 41.79 -8.07 -10.96
C ALA A 7 40.59 -8.92 -11.40
N ALA A 8 39.92 -9.57 -10.45
CA ALA A 8 38.65 -10.22 -10.70
C ALA A 8 37.56 -9.14 -10.69
N CYS A 9 37.08 -8.77 -11.87
CA CYS A 9 35.84 -8.02 -12.02
C CYS A 9 34.69 -8.97 -11.64
N VAL A 10 33.98 -8.67 -10.54
CA VAL A 10 32.76 -9.40 -10.18
C VAL A 10 31.68 -8.99 -11.16
N ALA A 11 31.33 -9.90 -12.08
CA ALA A 11 30.19 -9.74 -12.95
C ALA A 11 28.92 -9.90 -12.11
N ILE A 12 28.25 -8.78 -11.79
CA ILE A 12 26.90 -8.79 -11.24
C ILE A 12 25.96 -9.20 -12.37
N SER A 13 25.21 -10.30 -12.16
CA SER A 13 24.21 -10.79 -13.09
C SER A 13 23.11 -9.72 -13.29
N LEU A 14 22.87 -9.32 -14.55
CA LEU A 14 21.84 -8.33 -14.92
C LEU A 14 20.40 -8.82 -14.71
N ALA A 15 20.18 -10.08 -14.33
CA ALA A 15 18.85 -10.64 -14.06
C ALA A 15 18.29 -10.30 -12.65
N SER A 16 19.01 -9.50 -11.85
CA SER A 16 18.62 -9.13 -10.47
C SER A 16 18.43 -7.61 -10.27
N ILE A 17 18.29 -6.85 -11.36
CA ILE A 17 18.17 -5.37 -11.30
C ILE A 17 16.71 -4.90 -11.11
N ASP A 18 15.72 -5.80 -11.21
CA ASP A 18 14.28 -5.48 -11.09
C ASP A 18 13.78 -5.23 -9.65
N SER A 19 14.65 -5.11 -8.66
CA SER A 19 14.23 -5.01 -7.26
C SER A 19 15.10 -4.15 -6.36
N LEU A 20 15.84 -3.18 -6.92
CA LEU A 20 16.46 -2.17 -6.07
C LEU A 20 15.38 -1.23 -5.52
N PRO A 21 15.28 -1.08 -4.20
CA PRO A 21 14.29 -0.19 -3.60
C PRO A 21 14.45 1.24 -4.10
N ARG A 22 13.32 1.88 -4.43
CA ARG A 22 13.29 3.28 -4.83
C ARG A 22 13.34 4.16 -3.58
N TYR A 23 14.44 4.88 -3.40
CA TYR A 23 14.57 5.87 -2.34
C TYR A 23 14.04 7.23 -2.78
N PHE A 24 13.32 7.90 -1.89
CA PHE A 24 12.75 9.22 -2.10
C PHE A 24 13.43 10.26 -1.22
N THR A 25 13.65 11.45 -1.79
CA THR A 25 13.78 12.65 -0.96
C THR A 25 12.40 13.14 -0.54
N ARG A 26 12.32 13.99 0.49
CA ARG A 26 11.06 14.65 0.86
C ARG A 26 10.45 15.41 -0.32
N ASP A 27 11.27 16.13 -1.09
CA ASP A 27 10.79 16.93 -2.21
C ASP A 27 10.27 16.06 -3.36
N ASP A 28 10.88 14.88 -3.59
CA ASP A 28 10.35 13.88 -4.54
C ASP A 28 8.99 13.34 -4.08
N ALA A 29 8.89 13.01 -2.79
CA ALA A 29 7.65 12.51 -2.20
C ALA A 29 6.52 13.56 -2.30
N ASP A 30 6.81 14.83 -1.95
CA ASP A 30 5.88 15.96 -2.06
C ASP A 30 5.38 16.17 -3.50
N ARG A 31 6.27 16.06 -4.50
CA ARG A 31 5.87 16.13 -5.91
C ARG A 31 4.94 14.99 -6.32
N LEU A 32 5.18 13.79 -5.81
CA LEU A 32 4.40 12.60 -6.16
C LEU A 32 3.00 12.61 -5.53
N LEU A 33 2.78 13.40 -4.48
CA LEU A 33 1.45 13.56 -3.85
C LEU A 33 0.38 14.06 -4.81
N ALA A 34 0.74 14.81 -5.86
CA ALA A 34 -0.22 15.24 -6.88
C ALA A 34 -0.87 14.05 -7.63
N GLN A 35 -0.13 12.94 -7.78
CA GLN A 35 -0.61 11.69 -8.39
C GLN A 35 -1.19 10.75 -7.35
N ILE A 36 -0.55 10.62 -6.18
CA ILE A 36 -0.96 9.66 -5.15
C ILE A 36 -2.26 10.06 -4.46
N ARG A 37 -2.46 11.35 -4.16
CA ARG A 37 -3.63 11.82 -3.41
C ARG A 37 -4.96 11.35 -4.01
N PRO A 38 -5.27 11.58 -5.31
CA PRO A 38 -6.53 11.13 -5.87
C PRO A 38 -6.69 9.60 -5.86
N LEU A 39 -5.59 8.85 -6.07
CA LEU A 39 -5.61 7.38 -5.99
C LEU A 39 -5.93 6.89 -4.58
N MET A 40 -5.31 7.48 -3.56
CA MET A 40 -5.52 7.07 -2.17
C MET A 40 -6.91 7.47 -1.66
N GLU A 41 -7.44 8.61 -2.08
CA GLU A 41 -8.83 9.01 -1.81
C GLU A 41 -9.83 8.03 -2.45
N GLU A 42 -9.54 7.54 -3.66
CA GLU A 42 -10.32 6.49 -4.32
C GLU A 42 -10.26 5.16 -3.54
N VAL A 43 -9.07 4.76 -3.09
CA VAL A 43 -8.88 3.57 -2.25
C VAL A 43 -9.69 3.67 -0.96
N GLN A 44 -9.65 4.80 -0.25
CA GLN A 44 -10.41 4.99 0.98
C GLN A 44 -11.91 4.85 0.74
N ARG A 45 -12.43 5.49 -0.31
CA ARG A 45 -13.85 5.44 -0.64
C ARG A 45 -14.32 4.03 -0.95
N ARG A 46 -13.55 3.28 -1.75
CA ARG A 46 -13.88 1.88 -2.09
C ARG A 46 -13.73 0.95 -0.89
N THR A 47 -12.73 1.18 -0.04
CA THR A 47 -12.54 0.45 1.21
C THR A 47 -13.73 0.63 2.14
N LEU A 48 -14.21 1.86 2.30
CA LEU A 48 -15.41 2.16 3.10
C LEU A 48 -16.66 1.46 2.52
N ALA A 49 -16.86 1.55 1.20
CA ALA A 49 -17.98 0.86 0.53
C ALA A 49 -17.91 -0.66 0.71
N PHE A 50 -16.71 -1.24 0.62
CA PHE A 50 -16.48 -2.67 0.85
C PHE A 50 -16.85 -3.06 2.29
N GLN A 51 -16.37 -2.31 3.29
CA GLN A 51 -16.67 -2.57 4.70
C GLN A 51 -18.17 -2.50 4.99
N GLN A 52 -18.85 -1.47 4.48
CA GLN A 52 -20.30 -1.31 4.64
C GLN A 52 -21.09 -2.47 4.02
N LEU A 53 -20.71 -2.88 2.80
CA LEU A 53 -21.34 -3.99 2.10
C LEU A 53 -21.09 -5.33 2.80
N GLN A 54 -19.88 -5.54 3.32
CA GLN A 54 -19.49 -6.74 4.04
C GLN A 54 -20.34 -6.93 5.31
N VAL A 55 -20.53 -5.87 6.09
CA VAL A 55 -21.43 -5.91 7.26
C VAL A 55 -22.84 -6.35 6.88
N GLY A 56 -23.36 -5.86 5.75
CA GLY A 56 -24.67 -6.26 5.24
C GLY A 56 -24.76 -7.74 4.86
N VAL A 57 -23.69 -8.30 4.28
CA VAL A 57 -23.58 -9.73 3.96
C VAL A 57 -23.53 -10.56 5.24
N ASP A 58 -22.67 -10.19 6.19
CA ASP A 58 -22.49 -10.92 7.45
C ASP A 58 -23.79 -11.00 8.26
N LEU A 59 -24.59 -9.92 8.27
CA LEU A 59 -25.90 -9.90 8.93
C LEU A 59 -26.91 -10.87 8.28
N ILE A 60 -26.93 -10.95 6.95
CA ILE A 60 -27.81 -11.88 6.22
C ILE A 60 -27.38 -13.33 6.51
N GLU A 61 -26.09 -13.61 6.45
CA GLU A 61 -25.55 -14.94 6.70
C GLU A 61 -25.74 -15.37 8.16
N GLY A 62 -25.55 -14.47 9.12
CA GLY A 62 -25.79 -14.71 10.54
C GLY A 62 -27.25 -15.07 10.84
N LYS A 63 -28.22 -14.32 10.27
CA LYS A 63 -29.66 -14.62 10.41
C LYS A 63 -30.04 -15.98 9.80
N ARG A 64 -29.40 -16.40 8.71
CA ARG A 64 -29.67 -17.69 8.05
C ARG A 64 -29.22 -18.89 8.88
N LYS A 65 -28.05 -18.80 9.53
CA LYS A 65 -27.56 -19.88 10.40
C LYS A 65 -28.52 -20.22 11.54
N GLY A 66 -29.31 -19.25 12.01
CA GLY A 66 -30.34 -19.46 13.04
C GLY A 66 -31.66 -20.05 12.55
N ASN A 67 -32.00 -19.91 11.26
CA ASN A 67 -33.33 -20.21 10.73
C ASN A 67 -33.40 -21.46 9.81
N GLY A 68 -32.31 -22.22 9.67
CA GLY A 68 -32.31 -23.50 8.92
C GLY A 68 -32.59 -23.39 7.41
N HIS A 69 -32.59 -22.19 6.83
CA HIS A 69 -32.94 -21.98 5.42
C HIS A 69 -31.70 -22.11 4.51
N LEU A 70 -31.72 -23.08 3.58
CA LEU A 70 -30.55 -23.53 2.79
C LEU A 70 -30.35 -22.85 1.42
N GLY A 71 -31.24 -21.99 0.92
CA GLY A 71 -31.09 -21.46 -0.46
C GLY A 71 -30.33 -20.13 -0.54
N GLN A 72 -29.25 -20.01 -1.32
CA GLN A 72 -28.62 -18.70 -1.62
C GLN A 72 -29.70 -17.75 -2.16
N THR A 73 -29.88 -16.58 -1.52
CA THR A 73 -30.81 -15.58 -2.06
C THR A 73 -30.10 -14.81 -3.18
N LYS A 74 -30.85 -14.46 -4.23
CA LYS A 74 -30.35 -13.60 -5.32
C LYS A 74 -29.68 -12.33 -4.78
N GLU A 75 -30.25 -11.74 -3.72
CA GLU A 75 -29.66 -10.58 -3.03
C GLU A 75 -28.27 -10.87 -2.43
N LEU A 76 -28.08 -12.03 -1.79
CA LEU A 76 -26.78 -12.41 -1.22
C LEU A 76 -25.73 -12.65 -2.31
N GLU A 77 -26.13 -13.28 -3.42
CA GLU A 77 -25.26 -13.48 -4.59
C GLU A 77 -24.83 -12.14 -5.20
N GLU A 78 -25.77 -11.21 -5.40
CA GLU A 78 -25.50 -9.86 -5.91
C GLU A 78 -24.54 -9.09 -5.00
N LYS A 79 -24.76 -9.14 -3.68
CA LYS A 79 -23.86 -8.49 -2.70
C LYS A 79 -22.46 -9.11 -2.71
N ARG A 80 -22.34 -10.44 -2.80
CA ARG A 80 -21.05 -11.13 -2.91
C ARG A 80 -20.31 -10.77 -4.19
N LYS A 81 -21.03 -10.65 -5.31
CA LYS A 81 -20.46 -10.19 -6.58
C LYS A 81 -19.91 -8.76 -6.46
N ALA A 82 -20.69 -7.85 -5.89
CA ALA A 82 -20.26 -6.46 -5.67
C ALA A 82 -19.04 -6.36 -4.72
N LEU A 83 -18.95 -7.20 -3.67
CA LEU A 83 -17.75 -7.30 -2.83
C LEU A 83 -16.52 -7.74 -3.63
N ALA A 84 -16.68 -8.75 -4.49
CA ALA A 84 -15.60 -9.22 -5.36
C ALA A 84 -15.11 -8.11 -6.32
N GLU A 85 -16.02 -7.35 -6.92
CA GLU A 85 -15.70 -6.23 -7.81
C GLU A 85 -14.97 -5.10 -7.07
N LEU A 86 -15.45 -4.73 -5.87
CA LEU A 86 -14.78 -3.74 -5.01
C LEU A 86 -13.37 -4.20 -4.62
N ARG A 87 -13.21 -5.45 -4.19
CA ARG A 87 -11.90 -6.02 -3.82
C ARG A 87 -10.91 -5.98 -4.99
N GLN A 88 -11.34 -6.40 -6.18
CA GLN A 88 -10.49 -6.35 -7.37
C GLN A 88 -10.13 -4.92 -7.74
N SER A 89 -11.06 -3.98 -7.61
CA SER A 89 -10.77 -2.58 -7.90
C SER A 89 -9.83 -1.94 -6.90
N ILE A 90 -9.95 -2.26 -5.61
CA ILE A 90 -9.02 -1.80 -4.58
C ILE A 90 -7.62 -2.36 -4.88
N ALA A 91 -7.51 -3.65 -5.22
CA ALA A 91 -6.25 -4.29 -5.56
C ALA A 91 -5.54 -3.57 -6.72
N ARG A 92 -6.26 -3.25 -7.81
CA ARG A 92 -5.68 -2.49 -8.95
C ARG A 92 -5.15 -1.11 -8.56
N LEU A 93 -5.88 -0.39 -7.71
CA LEU A 93 -5.43 0.94 -7.24
C LEU A 93 -4.20 0.82 -6.33
N VAL A 94 -4.15 -0.22 -5.49
CA VAL A 94 -2.98 -0.50 -4.65
C VAL A 94 -1.77 -0.88 -5.50
N GLU A 95 -1.95 -1.68 -6.54
CA GLU A 95 -0.90 -2.01 -7.51
C GLU A 95 -0.37 -0.74 -8.21
N GLU A 96 -1.27 0.16 -8.64
CA GLU A 96 -0.88 1.45 -9.24
C GLU A 96 -0.08 2.31 -8.26
N LEU A 97 -0.50 2.40 -7.00
CA LEU A 97 0.26 3.09 -5.95
C LEU A 97 1.64 2.44 -5.75
N GLN A 98 1.72 1.11 -5.68
CA GLN A 98 2.98 0.39 -5.51
C GLN A 98 3.93 0.59 -6.71
N GLN A 99 3.40 0.70 -7.93
CA GLN A 99 4.18 1.03 -9.13
C GLN A 99 4.79 2.45 -9.07
N LEU A 100 4.18 3.37 -8.31
CA LEU A 100 4.78 4.68 -8.02
C LEU A 100 5.96 4.58 -7.03
N GLY A 101 6.16 3.42 -6.41
CA GLY A 101 7.24 3.13 -5.46
C GLY A 101 6.88 3.39 -4.00
N VAL A 102 5.60 3.56 -3.66
CA VAL A 102 5.14 3.77 -2.28
C VAL A 102 4.63 2.47 -1.65
N GLU A 103 4.75 2.38 -0.34
CA GLU A 103 4.19 1.28 0.44
C GLU A 103 2.86 1.69 1.07
N VAL A 104 1.77 1.05 0.65
CA VAL A 104 0.45 1.28 1.22
C VAL A 104 0.35 0.58 2.57
N LYS A 105 0.22 1.36 3.66
CA LYS A 105 0.21 0.83 5.04
C LYS A 105 -1.19 0.64 5.59
N ASP A 106 -2.12 1.54 5.27
CA ASP A 106 -3.52 1.43 5.72
C ASP A 106 -4.48 2.05 4.70
N LEU A 107 -5.36 1.20 4.15
CA LEU A 107 -6.35 1.59 3.14
C LEU A 107 -7.47 2.48 3.70
N SER A 108 -7.84 2.29 4.97
CA SER A 108 -8.94 3.03 5.61
C SER A 108 -8.46 4.42 6.04
N MET A 109 -7.27 4.51 6.62
CA MET A 109 -6.67 5.78 7.02
C MET A 109 -6.06 6.55 5.85
N GLY A 110 -5.84 5.91 4.69
CA GLY A 110 -5.21 6.59 3.56
C GLY A 110 -3.71 6.77 3.78
N LEU A 111 -3.06 5.80 4.42
CA LEU A 111 -1.68 5.88 4.92
C LEU A 111 -0.71 5.18 3.97
N ILE A 112 0.35 5.89 3.59
CA ILE A 112 1.45 5.35 2.79
C ILE A 112 2.80 5.77 3.37
N ASP A 113 3.81 5.00 3.01
CA ASP A 113 5.21 5.31 3.29
C ASP A 113 6.04 5.37 2.00
N PHE A 114 7.01 6.27 1.99
CA PHE A 114 8.07 6.36 1.00
C PHE A 114 9.38 5.92 1.66
N LEU A 115 10.05 4.92 1.10
CA LEU A 115 11.38 4.57 1.59
C LEU A 115 12.36 5.70 1.27
N ALA A 116 13.19 6.09 2.23
CA ALA A 116 14.14 7.18 2.13
C ALA A 116 15.42 6.87 2.91
N VAL A 117 16.42 7.73 2.77
CA VAL A 117 17.65 7.69 3.56
C VAL A 117 17.79 8.98 4.34
N ARG A 118 18.01 8.89 5.65
CA ARG A 118 18.29 10.01 6.55
C ARG A 118 19.52 9.67 7.40
N ASP A 119 20.51 10.57 7.41
CA ASP A 119 21.77 10.39 8.15
C ASP A 119 22.49 9.05 7.86
N GLY A 120 22.35 8.54 6.62
CA GLY A 120 22.95 7.27 6.20
C GLY A 120 22.14 6.02 6.58
N HIS A 121 20.97 6.19 7.22
CA HIS A 121 20.07 5.11 7.63
C HIS A 121 18.79 5.12 6.81
N GLU A 122 18.26 3.93 6.51
CA GLU A 122 16.94 3.80 5.91
C GLU A 122 15.85 4.25 6.88
N VAL A 123 14.90 5.00 6.35
CA VAL A 123 13.72 5.49 7.08
C VAL A 123 12.51 5.47 6.15
N TYR A 124 11.31 5.55 6.72
CA TYR A 124 10.10 5.81 5.96
C TYR A 124 9.66 7.26 6.15
N LEU A 125 9.45 7.98 5.05
CA LEU A 125 8.70 9.23 5.06
C LEU A 125 7.23 8.87 4.95
N CYS A 126 6.42 9.37 5.87
CA CYS A 126 5.05 8.92 6.03
C CYS A 126 4.09 10.03 5.63
N TRP A 127 3.05 9.67 4.88
CA TRP A 127 2.00 10.60 4.48
C TRP A 127 0.62 9.96 4.61
N ARG A 128 -0.36 10.77 5.01
CA ARG A 128 -1.76 10.36 5.08
C ARG A 128 -2.67 11.32 4.31
N VAL A 129 -3.74 10.78 3.72
CA VAL A 129 -4.84 11.58 3.15
C VAL A 129 -5.28 12.66 4.16
N GLY A 130 -5.44 13.90 3.66
CA GLY A 130 -5.70 15.09 4.47
C GLY A 130 -4.44 15.90 4.81
N GLU A 131 -3.24 15.31 4.78
CA GLU A 131 -1.98 16.05 4.95
C GLU A 131 -1.62 16.76 3.62
N SER A 132 -1.20 18.02 3.68
CA SER A 132 -0.84 18.79 2.48
C SER A 132 0.51 18.41 1.91
N LYS A 133 1.44 17.97 2.76
CA LYS A 133 2.85 17.66 2.43
C LYS A 133 3.33 16.49 3.30
N VAL A 134 4.46 15.90 2.93
CA VAL A 134 5.18 14.92 3.74
C VAL A 134 5.96 15.67 4.83
N GLU A 135 5.50 15.52 6.06
CA GLU A 135 6.06 16.19 7.25
C GLU A 135 6.55 15.23 8.33
N TRP A 136 6.35 13.92 8.12
CA TRP A 136 6.62 12.91 9.13
C TRP A 136 7.54 11.82 8.59
N TRP A 137 8.34 11.25 9.48
CA TRP A 137 9.14 10.07 9.18
C TRP A 137 9.19 9.14 10.39
N HIS A 138 9.56 7.88 10.16
CA HIS A 138 9.89 6.93 11.23
C HIS A 138 10.98 5.96 10.77
N SER A 139 11.68 5.35 11.71
CA SER A 139 12.63 4.28 11.40
C SER A 139 11.89 3.02 10.92
N LEU A 140 12.61 2.13 10.21
CA LEU A 140 12.07 0.84 9.78
C LEU A 140 11.65 -0.03 10.98
N GLU A 141 12.32 0.13 12.13
CA GLU A 141 12.10 -0.66 13.35
C GLU A 141 11.00 -0.07 14.26
N GLY A 142 10.77 1.25 14.21
CA GLY A 142 9.88 1.95 15.14
C GLY A 142 8.39 1.95 14.78
N GLY A 143 8.06 1.62 13.52
CA GLY A 143 6.70 1.68 12.99
C GLY A 143 6.06 3.08 13.08
N PHE A 144 4.76 3.16 12.75
CA PHE A 144 4.02 4.43 12.67
C PHE A 144 3.94 5.20 14.02
N SER A 145 3.86 4.50 15.15
CA SER A 145 3.76 5.11 16.49
C SER A 145 5.01 5.89 16.91
N ALA A 146 6.13 5.68 16.22
CA ALA A 146 7.39 6.40 16.42
C ALA A 146 7.58 7.58 15.44
N ARG A 147 6.49 8.10 14.84
CA ARG A 147 6.54 9.24 13.91
C ARG A 147 7.23 10.45 14.54
N GLN A 148 8.24 10.95 13.84
CA GLN A 148 8.95 12.19 14.15
C GLN A 148 8.70 13.20 13.04
N ARG A 149 8.65 14.49 13.41
CA ARG A 149 8.53 15.56 12.42
C ARG A 149 9.86 15.68 11.65
N LEU A 150 9.77 15.87 10.34
CA LEU A 150 10.92 16.00 9.45
C LEU A 150 11.79 17.22 9.74
#